data_AF-A0A6B2UFW3-F1
#
_entry.id   AF-A0A6B2UFW3-F1
#
_cell.length_a   1.000
_cell.length_b   1.000
_cell.length_c   1.000
_cell.angle_alpha   90.00
_cell.angle_beta   90.00
_cell.angle_gamma   90.00
#
_symmetry.space_group_name_H-M   'P 1'
#
loop_
_entity.id
_entity.type
_entity.pdbx_description
1 polymer ?
#
loop_
_entity_poly.entity_id
_entity_poly.type
_entity_poly.pdbx_seq_one_letter_code
_entity_poly.pdbx_strand_id
1 'polypeptide(L)'
;MSDGAEDARLRAVVELAQAMAAARSARETWRAAARGARRALGGSFAALSAWERGPGRLRVLVNEGERAPGEEEFPEDETYPVHRFPEITEFLHERWARGGAP
;
A
#
# COMPACT_ATOMS: atom_id res chain seq x y z
N MET A 1 -13.56 26.93 -0.48
CA MET A 1 -12.24 26.33 -0.21
C MET A 1 -12.21 24.80 -0.46
N SER A 2 -13.09 24.24 -1.31
CA SER A 2 -13.20 22.78 -1.54
C SER A 2 -12.41 22.28 -2.76
N ASP A 3 -12.38 23.06 -3.86
CA ASP A 3 -11.73 22.68 -5.13
C ASP A 3 -10.24 22.31 -4.99
N GLY A 4 -9.46 23.13 -4.28
CA GLY A 4 -8.01 22.91 -4.19
C GLY A 4 -7.61 21.61 -3.48
N ALA A 5 -8.45 21.11 -2.57
CA ALA A 5 -8.21 19.84 -1.88
C ALA A 5 -8.61 18.63 -2.73
N GLU A 6 -9.65 18.78 -3.55
CA GLU A 6 -10.06 17.76 -4.52
C GLU A 6 -9.03 17.63 -5.64
N ASP A 7 -8.53 18.75 -6.16
CA ASP A 7 -7.43 18.79 -7.14
C ASP A 7 -6.15 18.15 -6.61
N ALA A 8 -5.83 18.37 -5.33
CA ALA A 8 -4.66 17.76 -4.70
C ALA A 8 -4.79 16.22 -4.59
N ARG A 9 -5.99 15.72 -4.22
CA ARG A 9 -6.25 14.27 -4.17
C ARG A 9 -6.16 13.64 -5.55
N LEU A 10 -6.78 14.24 -6.56
CA LEU A 10 -6.74 13.73 -7.93
C LEU A 10 -5.30 13.73 -8.47
N ARG A 11 -4.55 14.81 -8.24
CA ARG A 11 -3.14 14.88 -8.63
C ARG A 11 -2.31 13.77 -7.99
N ALA A 12 -2.50 13.51 -6.70
CA ALA A 12 -1.78 12.44 -6.01
C ALA A 12 -2.05 11.05 -6.62
N VAL A 13 -3.30 10.77 -7.02
CA VAL A 13 -3.65 9.52 -7.70
C VAL A 13 -2.99 9.43 -9.08
N VAL A 14 -3.01 10.51 -9.86
CA VAL A 14 -2.39 10.56 -11.19
C VAL A 14 -0.88 10.35 -11.11
N GLU A 15 -0.20 11.05 -10.18
CA GLU A 15 1.24 10.91 -9.98
C GLU A 15 1.62 9.49 -9.56
N LEU A 16 0.84 8.86 -8.68
CA LEU A 16 1.03 7.47 -8.27
C LEU A 16 0.90 6.52 -9.48
N ALA A 17 -0.17 6.66 -10.27
CA ALA A 17 -0.41 5.80 -11.43
C ALA A 17 0.69 5.93 -12.48
N GLN A 18 1.13 7.16 -12.79
CA GLN A 18 2.21 7.42 -13.72
C GLN A 18 3.54 6.82 -13.25
N ALA A 19 3.87 6.95 -11.96
CA ALA A 19 5.08 6.39 -11.39
C ALA A 19 5.08 4.85 -11.45
N MET A 20 3.93 4.21 -11.23
CA MET A 20 3.80 2.76 -11.36
C MET A 20 3.91 2.29 -12.81
N ALA A 21 3.33 3.03 -13.76
CA ALA A 21 3.41 2.72 -15.19
C ALA A 21 4.82 2.88 -15.77
N ALA A 22 5.62 3.79 -15.22
CA ALA A 22 7.01 4.02 -15.63
C ALA A 22 8.01 2.98 -15.07
N ALA A 23 7.59 2.17 -14.10
CA ALA A 23 8.45 1.15 -13.49
C ALA A 23 8.77 0.02 -14.46
N ARG A 24 10.02 -0.47 -14.42
CA ARG A 24 10.54 -1.52 -15.31
C ARG A 24 10.65 -2.89 -14.63
N SER A 25 10.30 -2.99 -13.35
CA SER A 25 10.29 -4.24 -12.60
C SER A 25 9.21 -4.23 -11.53
N ALA A 26 8.84 -5.42 -11.05
CA ALA A 26 7.88 -5.56 -9.96
C ALA A 26 8.30 -4.79 -8.69
N ARG A 27 9.58 -4.86 -8.30
CA ARG A 27 10.12 -4.11 -7.14
C ARG A 27 10.02 -2.60 -7.35
N GLU A 28 10.31 -2.11 -8.55
CA GLU A 28 10.13 -0.69 -8.87
C GLU A 28 8.65 -0.27 -8.80
N THR A 29 7.73 -1.10 -9.29
CA THR A 29 6.29 -0.86 -9.20
C THR A 29 5.83 -0.82 -7.74
N TRP A 30 6.27 -1.76 -6.91
CA TRP A 30 5.92 -1.80 -5.49
C TRP A 30 6.41 -0.56 -4.76
N ARG A 31 7.68 -0.18 -4.95
CA ARG A 31 8.25 1.04 -4.38
C ARG A 31 7.50 2.28 -4.85
N ALA A 32 7.16 2.36 -6.13
CA ALA A 32 6.39 3.49 -6.67
C ALA A 32 5.01 3.63 -6.01
N ALA A 33 4.31 2.51 -5.83
CA ALA A 33 3.01 2.48 -5.15
C ALA A 33 3.13 2.93 -3.68
N ALA A 34 4.03 2.31 -2.90
CA ALA A 34 4.23 2.63 -1.49
C ALA A 34 4.66 4.09 -1.28
N ARG A 35 5.56 4.60 -2.13
CA ARG A 35 6.04 5.99 -2.07
C ARG A 35 4.95 6.99 -2.42
N GLY A 36 4.16 6.70 -3.45
CA GLY A 36 3.02 7.54 -3.84
C GLY A 36 2.01 7.65 -2.71
N ALA A 37 1.62 6.52 -2.12
CA ALA A 37 0.70 6.47 -0.99
C ALA A 37 1.25 7.22 0.23
N ARG A 38 2.52 6.98 0.59
CA ARG A 38 3.18 7.66 1.71
C ARG A 38 3.13 9.19 1.58
N ARG A 39 3.49 9.70 0.40
CA ARG A 39 3.48 11.14 0.11
C ARG A 39 2.06 11.71 0.14
N ALA A 40 1.11 11.03 -0.49
CA ALA A 40 -0.28 11.49 -0.56
C ALA A 40 -0.94 11.58 0.83
N LEU A 41 -0.56 10.69 1.76
CA LEU A 41 -1.06 10.65 3.13
C LEU A 41 -0.24 11.49 4.11
N GLY A 42 0.86 12.10 3.67
CA GLY A 42 1.78 12.83 4.56
C GLY A 42 2.46 11.96 5.61
N GLY A 43 2.63 10.66 5.33
CA GLY A 43 3.22 9.70 6.26
C GLY A 43 4.75 9.70 6.25
N SER A 44 5.38 9.37 7.38
CA SER A 44 6.82 9.08 7.46
C SER A 44 7.19 7.72 6.88
N PHE A 45 6.24 6.78 6.90
CA PHE A 45 6.41 5.39 6.48
C PHE A 45 5.17 4.85 5.74
N ALA A 46 5.37 3.92 4.82
CA ALA A 46 4.32 3.09 4.24
C ALA A 46 4.87 1.71 3.84
N ALA A 47 4.08 0.67 4.08
CA ALA A 47 4.36 -0.68 3.61
C ALA A 47 3.31 -1.11 2.56
N LEU A 48 3.76 -1.82 1.53
CA LEU A 48 2.87 -2.51 0.59
C LEU A 48 2.94 -4.01 0.87
N SER A 49 1.80 -4.64 1.13
CA SER A 49 1.73 -6.07 1.44
C SER A 49 0.80 -6.83 0.49
N ALA A 50 1.17 -8.06 0.15
CA ALA A 50 0.31 -9.00 -0.56
C ALA A 50 -0.33 -9.99 0.43
N TRP A 51 -1.62 -10.25 0.26
CA TRP A 51 -2.30 -11.29 1.04
C TRP A 51 -2.13 -12.66 0.37
N GLU A 52 -1.42 -13.56 1.06
CA GLU A 52 -1.28 -14.96 0.68
C GLU A 52 -2.38 -15.78 1.37
N ARG A 53 -3.47 -16.05 0.63
CA ARG A 53 -4.67 -16.71 1.20
C ARG A 53 -4.43 -18.12 1.71
N GLY A 54 -3.59 -18.91 1.03
CA GLY A 54 -3.29 -20.29 1.43
C GLY A 54 -2.67 -20.35 2.83
N PRO A 55 -1.54 -19.66 3.07
CA PRO A 55 -0.92 -19.56 4.39
C PRO A 55 -1.67 -18.64 5.37
N GLY A 56 -2.63 -17.84 4.92
CA GLY A 56 -3.37 -16.90 5.76
C GLY A 56 -2.51 -15.76 6.32
N ARG A 57 -1.58 -15.22 5.53
CA ARG A 57 -0.65 -14.17 5.96
C ARG A 57 -0.54 -13.01 4.97
N LEU A 58 -0.21 -11.83 5.48
CA LEU A 58 0.29 -10.72 4.69
C LEU A 58 1.81 -10.86 4.55
N ARG A 59 2.32 -10.85 3.33
CA ARG A 59 3.75 -10.75 3.06
C ARG A 59 4.06 -9.32 2.64
N VAL A 60 5.00 -8.69 3.33
CA VAL A 60 5.46 -7.35 2.97
C VAL A 60 6.28 -7.43 1.68
N LEU A 61 5.94 -6.58 0.73
CA LEU A 61 6.64 -6.46 -0.56
C LEU A 61 7.70 -5.37 -0.52
N VAL A 62 7.38 -4.25 0.13
CA VAL A 62 8.26 -3.10 0.29
C VAL A 62 7.88 -2.28 1.52
N ASN A 63 8.90 -1.79 2.22
CA ASN A 63 8.83 -0.79 3.27
C ASN A 63 9.49 0.49 2.76
N GLU A 64 8.73 1.58 2.67
CA GLU A 64 9.15 2.84 2.07
C GLU A 64 9.07 3.97 3.09
N GLY A 65 10.16 4.75 3.21
CA GLY A 65 10.28 5.84 4.16
C GLY A 65 11.24 5.55 5.32
N GLU A 66 10.92 6.13 6.48
CA GLU A 66 11.70 5.99 7.71
C GLU A 66 11.52 4.58 8.29
N ARG A 67 12.62 3.83 8.38
CA ARG A 67 12.66 2.43 8.81
C ARG A 67 13.36 2.30 10.16
N ALA A 68 12.88 1.41 11.01
CA ALA A 68 13.54 1.04 12.25
C ALA A 68 14.84 0.27 12.00
N PRO A 69 15.78 0.20 12.97
CA PRO A 69 16.96 -0.64 12.86
C PRO A 69 16.59 -2.10 12.60
N GLY A 70 17.12 -2.67 11.52
CA GLY A 70 16.84 -4.05 11.10
C GLY A 70 15.69 -4.18 10.11
N GLU A 71 14.93 -3.13 9.81
CA GLU A 71 13.94 -3.15 8.74
C GLU A 71 14.60 -2.96 7.37
N GLU A 72 14.22 -3.82 6.43
CA GLU A 72 14.71 -3.78 5.06
C GLU A 72 13.71 -3.08 4.13
N GLU A 73 14.22 -2.51 3.03
CA GLU A 73 13.34 -1.93 2.01
C GLU A 73 12.50 -2.99 1.31
N PHE A 74 13.11 -4.13 0.98
CA PHE A 74 12.45 -5.26 0.31
C PHE A 74 12.69 -6.51 1.16
N PRO A 75 11.95 -6.66 2.27
CA PRO A 75 12.15 -7.78 3.17
C PRO A 75 11.80 -9.11 2.49
N GLU A 76 12.61 -10.14 2.73
CA GLU A 76 12.34 -11.49 2.21
C GLU A 76 11.37 -12.27 3.13
N ASP A 77 11.53 -12.10 4.44
CA ASP A 77 10.86 -12.94 5.46
C ASP A 77 9.83 -12.19 6.32
N GLU A 78 9.54 -10.93 6.01
CA GLU A 78 8.57 -10.14 6.80
C GLU A 78 7.13 -10.53 6.45
N THR A 79 6.52 -11.30 7.35
CA THR A 79 5.14 -11.79 7.20
C THR A 79 4.32 -11.64 8.48
N TYR A 80 3.05 -11.29 8.31
CA TYR A 80 2.11 -11.08 9.39
C TYR A 80 0.91 -12.03 9.25
N PRO A 81 0.66 -12.93 10.22
CA PRO A 81 -0.53 -13.78 10.19
C PRO A 81 -1.80 -12.94 10.29
N VAL A 82 -2.71 -13.11 9.33
CA VAL A 82 -3.91 -12.27 9.20
C VAL A 82 -4.85 -12.41 10.40
N HIS A 83 -4.92 -13.61 11.00
CA HIS A 83 -5.75 -13.87 12.19
C HIS A 83 -5.30 -13.12 13.45
N ARG A 84 -4.11 -12.51 13.44
CA ARG A 84 -3.61 -11.65 14.54
C ARG A 84 -4.04 -10.19 14.37
N PHE A 85 -4.65 -9.85 13.23
CA PHE A 85 -5.11 -8.50 12.87
C PHE A 85 -6.52 -8.58 12.30
N PRO A 86 -7.53 -8.98 13.10
CA PRO A 86 -8.91 -9.13 12.65
C PRO A 86 -9.47 -7.85 11.99
N GLU A 87 -8.99 -6.68 12.39
CA GLU A 87 -9.36 -5.37 11.82
C GLU A 87 -9.03 -5.26 10.32
N ILE A 88 -7.98 -5.94 9.86
CA ILE A 88 -7.60 -5.98 8.44
C ILE A 88 -8.57 -6.87 7.65
N THR A 89 -9.12 -7.93 8.27
CA THR A 89 -10.08 -8.84 7.61
C THR A 89 -11.51 -8.33 7.61
N GLU A 90 -11.91 -7.64 8.67
CA GLU A 90 -13.29 -7.15 8.84
C GLU A 90 -13.60 -6.04 7.83
N PHE A 91 -12.65 -5.14 7.56
CA PHE A 91 -12.83 -4.09 6.55
C PHE A 91 -12.94 -4.65 5.11
N LEU A 92 -12.30 -5.80 4.83
CA LEU A 92 -12.37 -6.48 3.53
C LEU A 92 -13.71 -7.20 3.30
N HIS A 93 -14.38 -7.67 4.36
CA HIS A 93 -15.70 -8.30 4.23
C HIS A 93 -16.82 -7.29 4.01
N GLU A 94 -16.82 -6.14 4.71
CA GLU A 94 -17.98 -5.24 4.69
C GLU A 94 -18.09 -4.37 3.42
N ARG A 95 -16.96 -4.06 2.76
CA ARG A 95 -16.97 -3.14 1.60
C ARG A 95 -16.93 -3.82 0.24
N TRP A 96 -16.43 -5.05 0.14
CA TRP A 96 -16.33 -5.77 -1.15
C TRP A 96 -17.38 -6.87 -1.32
N ALA A 97 -18.07 -7.30 -0.25
CA ALA A 97 -19.28 -8.14 -0.37
C ALA A 97 -20.48 -7.38 -0.98
N ARG A 98 -20.40 -6.04 -1.13
CA ARG A 98 -21.49 -5.20 -1.65
C ARG A 98 -21.35 -4.79 -3.12
N GLY A 99 -20.41 -5.38 -3.87
CA GLY A 99 -20.40 -5.32 -5.34
C GLY A 99 -20.48 -3.92 -5.97
N GLY A 100 -19.93 -2.89 -5.33
CA GLY A 100 -19.89 -1.54 -5.91
C GLY A 100 -18.58 -1.32 -6.67
N ALA A 101 -18.62 -1.43 -8.00
CA ALA A 101 -17.62 -0.80 -8.85
C ALA A 101 -17.72 0.74 -8.70
N PRO A 102 -16.66 1.51 -9.01
CA PRO A 102 -16.76 2.98 -9.10
C PRO A 102 -17.75 3.43 -10.17
#